data_AF-A0A7S2BUI9-F1
#
_entry.id   AF-A0A7S2BUI9-F1
#
_cell.length_a   1.000
_cell.length_b   1.000
_cell.length_c   1.000
_cell.angle_alpha   90.00
_cell.angle_beta   90.00
_cell.angle_gamma   90.00
#
_symmetry.space_group_name_H-M   'P 1'
#
loop_
_entity.id
_entity.type
_entity.pdbx_description
1 polymer ?
#
loop_
_entity_poly.entity_id
_entity_poly.type
_entity_poly.pdbx_seq_one_letter_code
_entity_poly.pdbx_strand_id
1 'polypeptide(L)'
;IADRSRRVYAGMLAALDEGIGNITRALRSTHLENRSVLVLSNDNGGMSGTYGMSCCQCGTSCGGLNYPYRGWKDSFWEGGFRGIGFVFAPGMLRPGAGAYTQYTPLLV
;
A
#
# COMPACT_ATOMS: atom_id res chain seq x y z
N ILE A 1 18.42 -1.29 -2.33
CA ILE A 1 17.82 -2.63 -2.05
C ILE A 1 18.61 -3.70 -2.80
N ALA A 2 19.30 -4.61 -2.11
CA ALA A 2 20.16 -5.63 -2.73
C ALA A 2 19.39 -6.87 -3.24
N ASP A 3 18.29 -7.24 -2.59
CA ASP A 3 17.42 -8.33 -3.05
C ASP A 3 16.64 -7.94 -4.32
N ARG A 4 16.69 -8.78 -5.36
CA ARG A 4 16.05 -8.48 -6.66
C ARG A 4 14.54 -8.46 -6.53
N SER A 5 13.96 -9.40 -5.81
CA SER A 5 12.50 -9.52 -5.67
C SER A 5 11.93 -8.31 -4.94
N ARG A 6 12.59 -7.86 -3.87
CA ARG A 6 12.25 -6.65 -3.12
C ARG A 6 12.45 -5.39 -3.97
N ARG A 7 13.48 -5.32 -4.82
CA ARG A 7 13.65 -4.18 -5.76
C ARG A 7 12.47 -4.08 -6.73
N VAL A 8 12.08 -5.19 -7.34
CA VAL A 8 10.96 -5.21 -8.29
C VAL A 8 9.66 -4.85 -7.59
N TYR A 9 9.41 -5.44 -6.40
CA TYR A 9 8.24 -5.14 -5.60
C TYR A 9 8.18 -3.66 -5.16
N ALA A 10 9.32 -3.08 -4.78
CA ALA A 10 9.41 -1.65 -4.49
C ALA A 10 9.09 -0.78 -5.72
N GLY A 11 9.55 -1.17 -6.92
CA GLY A 11 9.17 -0.50 -8.16
C GLY A 11 7.66 -0.54 -8.43
N MET A 12 7.00 -1.68 -8.15
CA MET A 12 5.53 -1.79 -8.25
C MET A 12 4.82 -0.86 -7.26
N LEU A 13 5.30 -0.78 -6.02
CA LEU A 13 4.75 0.13 -5.02
C LEU A 13 4.97 1.60 -5.38
N ALA A 14 6.11 1.95 -5.98
CA ALA A 14 6.37 3.32 -6.45
C ALA A 14 5.40 3.71 -7.58
N ALA A 15 5.11 2.80 -8.52
CA ALA A 15 4.12 3.05 -9.57
C ALA A 15 2.70 3.18 -9.01
N LEU A 16 2.34 2.38 -7.99
CA LEU A 16 1.07 2.52 -7.28
C LEU A 16 0.95 3.89 -6.61
N ASP A 17 2.00 4.33 -5.91
CA ASP A 17 2.09 5.63 -5.26
C ASP A 17 1.87 6.78 -6.26
N GLU A 18 2.55 6.74 -7.40
CA GLU A 18 2.37 7.72 -8.47
C GLU A 18 0.93 7.74 -8.99
N GLY A 19 0.32 6.55 -9.14
CA GLY A 19 -1.08 6.39 -9.54
C GLY A 19 -2.06 7.04 -8.56
N ILE A 20 -1.87 6.86 -7.26
CA ILE A 20 -2.70 7.54 -6.24
C ILE A 20 -2.48 9.06 -6.30
N GLY A 21 -1.23 9.51 -6.51
CA GLY A 21 -0.91 10.90 -6.77
C GLY A 21 -1.65 11.49 -7.99
N ASN A 22 -1.77 10.72 -9.08
CA ASN A 22 -2.52 11.13 -10.26
C ASN A 22 -4.03 11.29 -9.96
N ILE A 23 -4.63 10.34 -9.25
CA ILE A 23 -6.05 10.40 -8.86
C ILE A 23 -6.32 11.62 -7.97
N THR A 24 -5.50 11.82 -6.94
CA THR A 24 -5.67 12.96 -6.03
C THR A 24 -5.49 14.31 -6.73
N ARG A 25 -4.53 14.42 -7.67
CA ARG A 25 -4.40 15.60 -8.54
C ARG A 25 -5.63 15.82 -9.43
N ALA A 26 -6.21 14.77 -10.00
CA ALA A 26 -7.42 14.88 -10.82
C ALA A 26 -8.63 15.34 -9.99
N LEU A 27 -8.78 14.85 -8.75
CA LEU A 27 -9.83 15.30 -7.83
C LEU A 27 -9.66 16.79 -7.47
N ARG A 28 -8.41 17.26 -7.33
CA ARG A 28 -8.10 18.69 -7.11
C ARG A 28 -8.45 19.54 -8.32
N SER A 29 -7.99 19.16 -9.51
CA SER A 29 -8.21 19.93 -10.74
C SER A 29 -9.68 20.00 -11.14
N THR A 30 -10.50 19.06 -10.69
CA THR A 30 -11.96 19.03 -10.91
C THR A 30 -12.76 19.63 -9.76
N HIS A 31 -12.12 20.17 -8.72
CA HIS A 31 -12.77 20.71 -7.52
C HIS A 31 -13.64 19.69 -6.76
N LEU A 32 -13.34 18.40 -6.89
CA LEU A 32 -14.07 17.31 -6.24
C LEU A 32 -13.41 16.83 -4.95
N GLU A 33 -12.14 17.18 -4.68
CA GLU A 33 -11.38 16.69 -3.52
C GLU A 33 -12.14 16.85 -2.18
N ASN A 34 -12.81 17.99 -1.95
CA ASN A 34 -13.55 18.23 -0.71
C ASN A 34 -14.92 17.52 -0.64
N ARG A 35 -15.36 16.89 -1.73
CA ARG A 35 -16.62 16.13 -1.83
C ARG A 35 -16.40 14.63 -2.04
N SER A 36 -15.15 14.19 -2.04
CA SER A 36 -14.77 12.80 -2.24
C SER A 36 -14.17 12.20 -0.98
N VAL A 37 -14.39 10.89 -0.82
CA VAL A 37 -13.73 10.07 0.19
C VAL A 37 -12.85 9.06 -0.55
N LEU A 38 -11.55 9.16 -0.34
CA LEU A 38 -10.59 8.18 -0.83
C LEU A 38 -10.28 7.19 0.29
N VAL A 39 -10.49 5.91 0.03
CA VAL A 39 -10.14 4.82 0.94
C VAL A 39 -9.08 3.96 0.27
N LEU A 40 -7.92 3.81 0.90
CA LEU A 40 -6.92 2.83 0.52
C LEU A 40 -6.93 1.69 1.53
N SER A 41 -6.93 0.46 1.03
CA SER A 41 -6.73 -0.76 1.80
C SER A 41 -6.06 -1.80 0.91
N ASN A 42 -5.30 -2.71 1.50
CA ASN A 42 -4.91 -3.97 0.86
C ASN A 42 -5.88 -5.10 1.25
N ASP A 43 -5.82 -6.20 0.50
CA ASP A 43 -6.67 -7.39 0.66
C ASP A 43 -6.06 -8.45 1.60
N ASN A 44 -4.73 -8.56 1.64
CA ASN A 44 -3.97 -9.44 2.53
C ASN A 44 -2.53 -8.93 2.72
N GLY A 45 -1.83 -9.50 3.70
CA GLY A 45 -0.43 -9.21 3.95
C GLY A 45 0.47 -9.58 2.77
N GLY A 46 1.63 -8.93 2.65
CA GLY A 46 2.56 -9.15 1.56
C GLY A 46 3.11 -10.57 1.54
N MET A 47 3.26 -11.16 0.35
CA MET A 47 3.94 -12.46 0.20
C MET A 47 5.45 -12.29 0.38
N SER A 48 6.01 -12.86 1.45
CA SER A 48 7.46 -12.87 1.72
C SER A 48 8.10 -14.08 1.05
N GLY A 49 9.15 -13.88 0.25
CA GLY A 49 9.84 -14.96 -0.48
C GLY A 49 10.63 -15.96 0.40
N THR A 50 10.47 -15.92 1.72
CA THR A 50 11.42 -16.51 2.68
C THR A 50 11.21 -18.01 2.95
N TYR A 51 10.11 -18.63 2.50
CA TYR A 51 9.74 -19.98 2.95
C TYR A 51 9.53 -21.03 1.87
N GLY A 52 10.31 -20.98 0.77
CA GLY A 52 10.41 -22.10 -0.19
C GLY A 52 9.11 -22.52 -0.89
N MET A 53 7.99 -21.85 -0.60
CA MET A 53 6.72 -22.07 -1.25
C MET A 53 6.71 -21.33 -2.57
N SER A 54 6.61 -22.12 -3.62
CA SER A 54 6.40 -21.74 -5.01
C SER A 54 5.03 -21.10 -5.25
N CYS A 55 4.58 -20.15 -4.42
CA CYS A 55 3.58 -19.18 -4.88
C CYS A 55 4.13 -18.40 -6.08
N CYS A 56 5.46 -18.26 -6.18
CA CYS A 56 6.17 -17.66 -7.29
C CYS A 56 6.19 -18.57 -8.56
N GLN A 57 5.27 -19.55 -8.70
CA GLN A 57 5.01 -20.29 -9.95
C GLN A 57 4.49 -19.35 -11.07
N CYS A 58 4.03 -18.16 -10.70
CA CYS A 58 3.60 -17.09 -11.61
C CYS A 58 4.74 -16.16 -12.09
N GLY A 59 6.01 -16.46 -11.79
CA GLY A 59 7.15 -15.60 -12.19
C GLY A 59 7.17 -14.23 -11.53
N THR A 60 6.29 -13.99 -10.54
CA THR A 60 6.18 -12.71 -9.84
C THR A 60 7.11 -12.67 -8.64
N SER A 61 7.77 -11.53 -8.44
CA SER A 61 8.72 -11.30 -7.35
C SER A 61 8.02 -11.28 -5.98
N CYS A 62 8.26 -12.31 -5.19
CA CYS A 62 7.80 -12.46 -3.81
C CYS A 62 8.62 -11.53 -2.87
N GLY A 63 8.34 -10.21 -2.91
CA GLY A 63 9.11 -9.15 -2.24
C GLY A 63 8.38 -8.37 -1.14
N GLY A 64 7.23 -8.87 -0.68
CA GLY A 64 6.44 -8.28 0.39
C GLY A 64 7.16 -8.37 1.75
N LEU A 65 7.02 -7.34 2.58
CA LEU A 65 7.56 -7.29 3.94
C LEU A 65 6.44 -6.87 4.89
N ASN A 66 6.20 -7.68 5.92
CA ASN A 66 5.18 -7.42 6.94
C ASN A 66 5.77 -7.08 8.31
N TYR A 67 7.10 -6.90 8.39
CA TYR A 67 7.76 -6.52 9.65
C TYR A 67 7.11 -5.25 10.23
N PRO A 68 6.84 -5.19 11.56
CA PRO A 68 7.25 -6.13 12.61
C PRO A 68 6.30 -7.32 12.82
N TYR A 69 5.24 -7.45 12.03
CA TYR A 69 4.26 -8.51 12.19
C TYR A 69 4.77 -9.86 11.68
N ARG A 70 4.47 -10.91 12.44
CA ARG A 70 4.78 -12.30 12.08
C ARG A 70 3.91 -12.73 10.90
N GLY A 71 4.47 -13.48 9.96
CA GLY A 71 3.73 -14.12 8.87
C GLY A 71 3.64 -13.29 7.58
N TRP A 72 2.89 -13.82 6.63
CA TRP A 72 2.66 -13.30 5.28
C TRP A 72 1.30 -13.78 4.75
N LYS A 73 0.96 -13.42 3.51
CA LYS A 73 -0.19 -13.99 2.79
C LYS A 73 -0.31 -15.50 3.04
N ASP A 74 -1.51 -16.01 3.29
CA ASP A 74 -1.79 -17.43 3.58
C ASP A 74 -1.41 -17.89 5.01
N SER A 75 -0.95 -16.98 5.86
CA SER A 75 -0.73 -17.27 7.29
C SER A 75 -1.82 -16.68 8.19
N PHE A 76 -2.12 -17.37 9.29
CA PHE A 76 -3.02 -16.89 10.36
C PHE A 76 -2.31 -16.01 11.40
N TRP A 77 -1.19 -15.40 11.03
CA TRP A 77 -0.51 -14.41 11.87
C TRP A 77 -0.85 -12.99 11.41
N GLU A 78 -0.62 -11.99 12.25
CA GLU A 78 -0.89 -10.58 11.94
C GLU A 78 -0.37 -10.17 10.56
N GLY A 79 0.83 -10.60 10.16
CA GLY A 79 1.41 -10.30 8.85
C GLY A 79 0.70 -10.94 7.65
N GLY A 80 -0.33 -11.76 7.86
CA GLY A 80 -1.18 -12.33 6.80
C GLY A 80 -2.47 -11.55 6.55
N PHE A 81 -3.02 -10.87 7.55
CA PHE A 81 -4.32 -10.18 7.44
C PHE A 81 -4.36 -8.76 8.03
N ARG A 82 -3.36 -8.35 8.83
CA ARG A 82 -3.23 -6.97 9.29
C ARG A 82 -2.71 -6.12 8.14
N GLY A 83 -3.63 -5.43 7.50
CA GLY A 83 -3.38 -4.59 6.35
C GLY A 83 -2.92 -3.17 6.68
N ILE A 84 -2.46 -2.48 5.63
CA ILE A 84 -2.35 -1.03 5.59
C ILE A 84 -3.71 -0.46 5.17
N GLY A 85 -4.11 0.65 5.77
CA GLY A 85 -5.28 1.37 5.33
C GLY A 85 -5.31 2.79 5.82
N PHE A 86 -5.88 3.67 5.00
CA PHE A 86 -6.15 5.05 5.40
C PHE A 86 -7.40 5.58 4.70
N VAL A 87 -7.99 6.61 5.30
CA VAL A 87 -9.10 7.36 4.74
C VAL A 87 -8.65 8.81 4.55
N PHE A 88 -8.81 9.32 3.35
CA PHE A 88 -8.51 10.71 2.98
C PHE A 88 -9.79 11.39 2.48
N ALA A 89 -10.26 12.39 3.23
CA ALA A 89 -11.46 13.16 2.90
C ALA A 89 -11.34 14.58 3.52
N PRO A 90 -10.54 15.47 2.93
CA PRO A 90 -10.15 16.74 3.55
C PRO A 90 -11.32 17.72 3.78
N GLY A 91 -12.42 17.58 3.03
CA GLY A 91 -13.64 18.36 3.24
C GLY A 91 -14.59 17.81 4.30
N MET A 92 -14.33 16.61 4.84
CA MET A 92 -15.24 15.91 5.76
C MET A 92 -14.57 15.51 7.08
N LEU A 93 -13.28 15.16 7.05
CA LEU A 93 -12.51 14.74 8.20
C LEU A 93 -11.67 15.91 8.73
N ARG A 94 -11.68 16.10 10.05
CA ARG A 94 -10.80 17.05 10.71
C ARG A 94 -9.35 16.56 10.61
N PRO A 95 -8.37 17.43 10.30
CA PRO A 95 -6.97 17.09 10.43
C PRO A 95 -6.67 16.62 11.86
N GLY A 96 -5.96 15.50 12.00
CA GLY A 96 -5.67 14.83 13.27
C GLY A 96 -4.53 13.82 13.08
N ALA A 97 -4.13 13.10 14.14
CA ALA A 97 -2.92 12.28 14.20
C ALA A 97 -2.80 11.11 13.19
N GLY A 98 -3.71 11.00 12.23
CA GLY A 98 -3.63 10.10 11.06
C GLY A 98 -4.38 10.62 9.83
N ALA A 99 -4.77 11.90 9.80
CA ALA A 99 -5.49 12.52 8.69
C ALA A 99 -4.57 13.50 7.98
N TYR A 100 -4.10 13.10 6.80
CA TYR A 100 -3.31 13.93 5.92
C TYR A 100 -4.20 14.99 5.27
N THR A 101 -3.77 16.25 5.24
CA THR A 101 -4.45 17.33 4.49
C THR A 101 -3.97 17.42 3.05
N GLN A 102 -2.89 16.71 2.71
CA GLN A 102 -2.38 16.56 1.36
C GLN A 102 -1.87 15.13 1.16
N TYR A 103 -2.03 14.61 -0.06
CA TYR A 103 -1.39 13.37 -0.44
C TYR A 103 0.13 13.47 -0.19
N THR A 104 0.64 12.56 0.63
CA THR A 104 2.08 12.37 0.85
C THR A 104 2.44 11.03 0.25
N PRO A 105 3.52 10.94 -0.55
CA PRO A 105 3.99 9.66 -1.09
C PRO A 105 4.16 8.61 0.03
N LEU A 106 3.71 7.39 -0.25
CA LEU A 106 4.01 6.21 0.54
C LEU A 106 5.53 6.02 0.54
N LEU A 107 6.13 5.97 1.72
CA LEU A 107 7.52 5.57 1.87
C LEU A 107 7.62 4.07 1.52
N VAL A 108 8.22 3.75 0.37
CA VAL A 108 8.42 2.38 -0.13
C VAL A 108 9.68 1.74 0.45
#